data_AF-A0A402AKZ6-F1
#
_entry.id   AF-A0A402AKZ6-F1
#
_cell.length_a   1.000
_cell.length_b   1.000
_cell.length_c   1.000
_cell.angle_alpha   90.00
_cell.angle_beta   90.00
_cell.angle_gamma   90.00
#
_symmetry.space_group_name_H-M   'P 1'
#
loop_
_entity.id
_entity.type
_entity.pdbx_description
1 polymer ?
#
loop_
_entity_poly.entity_id
_entity_poly.type
_entity_poly.pdbx_seq_one_letter_code
_entity_poly.pdbx_strand_id
1 'polypeptide(L)'
;MSAQEITGDIKLRTGSGSILLNALQGQLAVITGSGSISANNVVGRVEMRTGSGGISTNHVHGAAILKTGSGTIAGTDMAGQIQLKTGSGVIQVEQSMLNGSSSLKTGSGSISFAGALDPTGNYQLRTGSGSINLRLPAEAAFSLHAATGSGGVINEFGPNEVGSSPRAQLDLKTGSGGISIQRSF
;
A
#
# COMPACT_ATOMS: atom_id res chain seq x y z
N MET A 1 -23.31 0.66 6.17
CA MET A 1 -23.52 2.05 5.74
C MET A 1 -22.93 2.18 4.34
N SER A 2 -23.64 2.81 3.42
CA SER A 2 -23.14 3.05 2.05
C SER A 2 -23.29 4.51 1.66
N ALA A 3 -22.38 5.01 0.83
CA ALA A 3 -22.44 6.35 0.25
C ALA A 3 -21.94 6.29 -1.21
N GLN A 4 -22.58 7.02 -2.12
CA GLN A 4 -22.29 6.97 -3.57
C GLN A 4 -22.39 8.37 -4.20
N GLU A 5 -21.57 8.61 -5.23
CA GLU A 5 -21.64 9.81 -6.09
C GLU A 5 -21.51 11.14 -5.32
N ILE A 6 -20.54 11.21 -4.41
CA ILE A 6 -20.38 12.38 -3.55
C ILE A 6 -19.21 13.22 -4.04
N THR A 7 -19.47 14.51 -4.22
CA THR A 7 -18.45 15.54 -4.39
C THR A 7 -18.36 16.37 -3.12
N GLY A 8 -17.17 16.47 -2.54
CA GLY A 8 -16.90 17.21 -1.29
C GLY A 8 -16.33 16.32 -0.18
N ASP A 9 -16.25 16.91 1.01
CA ASP A 9 -15.61 16.27 2.15
C ASP A 9 -16.58 15.37 2.93
N ILE A 10 -16.16 14.14 3.21
CA ILE A 10 -16.95 13.13 3.91
C ILE A 10 -16.24 12.68 5.17
N LYS A 11 -16.98 12.64 6.28
CA LYS A 11 -16.52 12.07 7.54
C LYS A 11 -17.51 11.05 8.06
N LEU A 12 -17.11 9.78 8.12
CA LEU A 12 -17.95 8.69 8.60
C LEU A 12 -17.33 7.99 9.81
N ARG A 13 -18.18 7.64 10.78
CA ARG A 13 -17.80 6.92 11.99
C ARG A 13 -18.83 5.84 12.31
N THR A 14 -18.37 4.64 12.64
CA THR A 14 -19.22 3.55 13.15
C THR A 14 -18.45 2.67 14.12
N GLY A 15 -19.14 1.89 14.96
CA GLY A 15 -18.49 0.95 15.88
C GLY A 15 -18.15 -0.37 15.17
N SER A 16 -19.15 -1.01 14.59
CA SER A 16 -19.02 -2.38 14.08
C SER A 16 -19.53 -2.56 12.65
N GLY A 17 -20.22 -1.55 12.10
CA GLY A 17 -20.81 -1.64 10.77
C GLY A 17 -19.77 -1.56 9.66
N SER A 18 -20.00 -2.31 8.59
CA SER A 18 -19.22 -2.15 7.35
C SER A 18 -19.58 -0.84 6.65
N ILE A 19 -18.58 -0.20 6.07
CA ILE A 19 -18.71 1.04 5.31
C ILE A 19 -18.32 0.75 3.87
N LEU A 20 -19.21 1.09 2.93
CA LEU A 20 -18.99 0.94 1.50
C LEU A 20 -19.15 2.28 0.81
N LEU A 21 -18.15 2.69 0.06
CA LEU A 21 -18.06 4.00 -0.55
C LEU A 21 -17.75 3.84 -2.02
N ASN A 22 -18.51 4.52 -2.88
CA ASN A 22 -18.31 4.47 -4.33
C ASN A 22 -18.34 5.88 -4.92
N ALA A 23 -17.52 6.12 -5.95
CA ALA A 23 -17.56 7.34 -6.76
C ALA A 23 -17.49 8.61 -5.90
N LEU A 24 -16.32 8.83 -5.29
CA LEU A 24 -16.07 9.96 -4.41
C LEU A 24 -15.05 10.91 -5.02
N GLN A 25 -15.34 12.21 -4.97
CA GLN A 25 -14.40 13.26 -5.37
C GLN A 25 -14.23 14.24 -4.22
N GLY A 26 -13.04 14.29 -3.60
CA GLY A 26 -12.76 15.17 -2.47
C GLY A 26 -11.99 14.49 -1.33
N GLN A 27 -12.16 14.96 -0.10
CA GLN A 27 -11.52 14.36 1.07
C GLN A 27 -12.45 13.35 1.75
N LEU A 28 -11.93 12.15 2.00
CA LEU A 28 -12.64 11.09 2.68
C LEU A 28 -11.95 10.73 3.99
N ALA A 29 -12.68 10.78 5.10
CA ALA A 29 -12.22 10.33 6.42
C ALA A 29 -13.19 9.30 7.02
N VAL A 30 -12.77 8.04 7.12
CA VAL A 30 -13.58 6.93 7.62
C VAL A 30 -12.92 6.26 8.81
N ILE A 31 -13.68 6.10 9.89
CA ILE A 31 -13.22 5.36 11.08
C ILE A 31 -14.27 4.34 11.48
N THR A 32 -13.85 3.09 11.68
CA THR A 32 -14.67 2.04 12.28
C THR A 32 -13.90 1.29 13.37
N GLY A 33 -14.58 0.67 14.32
CA GLY A 33 -13.93 -0.15 15.36
C GLY A 33 -13.59 -1.54 14.82
N SER A 34 -14.61 -2.29 14.42
CA SER A 34 -14.46 -3.68 13.96
C SER A 34 -15.00 -3.93 12.55
N GLY A 35 -15.66 -2.95 11.94
CA GLY A 35 -16.20 -3.10 10.59
C GLY A 35 -15.12 -3.07 9.51
N SER A 36 -15.46 -3.62 8.35
CA SER A 36 -14.62 -3.47 7.14
C SER A 36 -14.95 -2.18 6.41
N ILE A 37 -13.96 -1.60 5.75
CA ILE A 37 -14.13 -0.40 4.92
C ILE A 37 -13.80 -0.77 3.47
N SER A 38 -14.70 -0.47 2.55
CA SER A 38 -14.47 -0.56 1.11
C SER A 38 -14.68 0.82 0.49
N ALA A 39 -13.72 1.27 -0.31
CA ALA A 39 -13.84 2.50 -1.07
C ALA A 39 -13.41 2.28 -2.53
N ASN A 40 -14.31 2.57 -3.46
CA ASN A 40 -14.09 2.37 -4.89
C ASN A 40 -14.26 3.69 -5.66
N ASN A 41 -13.47 3.89 -6.70
CA ASN A 41 -13.52 5.08 -7.56
C ASN A 41 -13.40 6.38 -6.75
N VAL A 42 -12.28 6.56 -6.07
CA VAL A 42 -12.04 7.75 -5.25
C VAL A 42 -10.95 8.62 -5.86
N VAL A 43 -11.27 9.89 -6.10
CA VAL A 43 -10.33 10.91 -6.56
C VAL A 43 -10.16 11.95 -5.46
N GLY A 44 -8.96 12.06 -4.90
CA GLY A 44 -8.63 13.00 -3.83
C GLY A 44 -7.90 12.37 -2.65
N ARG A 45 -8.07 12.93 -1.45
CA ARG A 45 -7.38 12.46 -0.25
C ARG A 45 -8.26 11.47 0.50
N VAL A 46 -7.72 10.28 0.79
CA VAL A 46 -8.42 9.22 1.51
C VAL A 46 -7.70 8.89 2.82
N GLU A 47 -8.45 8.87 3.91
CA GLU A 47 -8.01 8.38 5.20
C GLU A 47 -9.03 7.37 5.74
N MET A 48 -8.61 6.12 5.89
CA MET A 48 -9.49 5.05 6.40
C MET A 48 -8.80 4.29 7.53
N ARG A 49 -9.51 4.14 8.65
CA ARG A 49 -9.01 3.46 9.84
C ARG A 49 -10.01 2.45 10.38
N THR A 50 -9.55 1.25 10.68
CA THR A 50 -10.32 0.22 11.40
C THR A 50 -9.47 -0.43 12.49
N GLY A 51 -10.07 -0.99 13.53
CA GLY A 51 -9.35 -1.74 14.56
C GLY A 51 -9.05 -3.16 14.11
N SER A 52 -10.09 -3.91 13.76
CA SER A 52 -9.96 -5.33 13.41
C SER A 52 -10.41 -5.68 11.99
N GLY A 53 -11.18 -4.81 11.35
CA GLY A 53 -11.72 -5.07 10.01
C GLY A 53 -10.67 -4.93 8.90
N GLY A 54 -11.04 -5.38 7.71
CA GLY A 54 -10.24 -5.15 6.50
C GLY A 54 -10.48 -3.77 5.90
N ILE A 55 -9.51 -3.30 5.12
CA ILE A 55 -9.69 -2.14 4.24
C ILE A 55 -9.45 -2.63 2.81
N SER A 56 -10.42 -2.40 1.92
CA SER A 56 -10.30 -2.68 0.49
C SER A 56 -10.47 -1.40 -0.31
N THR A 57 -9.63 -1.20 -1.31
CA THR A 57 -9.70 -0.07 -2.23
C THR A 57 -9.60 -0.52 -3.68
N ASN A 58 -10.37 0.10 -4.55
CA ASN A 58 -10.30 -0.10 -6.00
C ASN A 58 -10.36 1.27 -6.69
N HIS A 59 -9.40 1.58 -7.56
CA HIS A 59 -9.37 2.84 -8.30
C HIS A 59 -9.32 4.06 -7.38
N VAL A 60 -8.20 4.24 -6.67
CA VAL A 60 -7.99 5.36 -5.73
C VAL A 60 -6.85 6.24 -6.22
N HIS A 61 -7.16 7.43 -6.69
CA HIS A 61 -6.21 8.38 -7.25
C HIS A 61 -6.06 9.60 -6.34
N GLY A 62 -4.87 9.76 -5.76
CA GLY A 62 -4.51 10.81 -4.81
C GLY A 62 -3.80 10.27 -3.59
N ALA A 63 -3.78 11.05 -2.51
CA ALA A 63 -3.09 10.66 -1.28
C ALA A 63 -3.96 9.69 -0.45
N ALA A 64 -3.43 8.52 -0.09
CA ALA A 64 -4.16 7.50 0.65
C ALA A 64 -3.44 7.10 1.95
N ILE A 65 -4.16 7.15 3.07
CA ILE A 65 -3.69 6.71 4.39
C ILE A 65 -4.64 5.64 4.92
N LEU A 66 -4.22 4.37 4.85
CA LEU A 66 -5.05 3.23 5.25
C LEU A 66 -4.43 2.55 6.45
N LYS A 67 -5.20 2.37 7.53
CA LYS A 67 -4.72 1.79 8.78
C LYS A 67 -5.67 0.75 9.35
N THR A 68 -5.16 -0.42 9.69
CA THR A 68 -5.90 -1.43 10.46
C THR A 68 -5.03 -2.00 11.58
N GLY A 69 -5.62 -2.54 12.64
CA GLY A 69 -4.87 -3.21 13.70
C GLY A 69 -4.50 -4.64 13.30
N SER A 70 -5.48 -5.43 12.89
CA SER A 70 -5.29 -6.86 12.59
C SER A 70 -5.77 -7.28 11.21
N GLY A 71 -6.54 -6.44 10.51
CA GLY A 71 -7.11 -6.79 9.22
C GLY A 71 -6.13 -6.67 8.06
N THR A 72 -6.58 -7.15 6.90
CA THR A 72 -5.88 -6.98 5.63
C THR A 72 -6.15 -5.59 5.05
N ILE A 73 -5.13 -5.01 4.42
CA ILE A 73 -5.29 -3.86 3.53
C ILE A 73 -5.07 -4.36 2.10
N ALA A 74 -6.12 -4.31 1.28
CA ALA A 74 -6.08 -4.67 -0.12
C ALA A 74 -6.33 -3.42 -0.99
N GLY A 75 -5.51 -3.21 -2.02
CA GLY A 75 -5.64 -2.11 -2.95
C GLY A 75 -5.40 -2.56 -4.38
N THR A 76 -6.25 -2.13 -5.30
CA THR A 76 -6.05 -2.32 -6.73
C THR A 76 -6.18 -0.97 -7.42
N ASP A 77 -5.30 -0.70 -8.38
CA ASP A 77 -5.30 0.56 -9.15
C ASP A 77 -5.28 1.80 -8.24
N MET A 78 -4.26 1.86 -7.38
CA MET A 78 -4.00 3.03 -6.55
C MET A 78 -2.89 3.88 -7.18
N ALA A 79 -3.12 5.18 -7.32
CA ALA A 79 -2.14 6.11 -7.89
C ALA A 79 -1.93 7.32 -6.97
N GLY A 80 -0.68 7.56 -6.54
CA GLY A 80 -0.34 8.72 -5.71
C GLY A 80 0.55 8.40 -4.50
N GLN A 81 0.48 9.24 -3.47
CA GLN A 81 1.21 9.05 -2.21
C GLN A 81 0.44 8.11 -1.28
N ILE A 82 1.00 6.93 -1.00
CA ILE A 82 0.29 5.87 -0.29
C ILE A 82 0.99 5.51 1.03
N GLN A 83 0.22 5.51 2.12
CA GLN A 83 0.66 5.06 3.43
C GLN A 83 -0.26 3.96 3.95
N LEU A 84 0.22 2.71 3.95
CA LEU A 84 -0.52 1.54 4.42
C LEU A 84 0.11 1.04 5.72
N LYS A 85 -0.70 0.81 6.75
CA LYS A 85 -0.22 0.24 8.01
C LYS A 85 -1.19 -0.79 8.58
N THR A 86 -0.69 -1.99 8.86
CA THR A 86 -1.39 -2.99 9.68
C THR A 86 -0.49 -3.48 10.82
N GLY A 87 -1.07 -4.02 11.88
CA GLY A 87 -0.30 -4.62 12.99
C GLY A 87 0.06 -6.06 12.69
N SER A 88 -0.95 -6.89 12.41
CA SER A 88 -0.77 -8.33 12.18
C SER A 88 -1.26 -8.81 10.81
N GLY A 89 -1.93 -7.96 10.05
CA GLY A 89 -2.54 -8.36 8.78
C GLY A 89 -1.61 -8.25 7.58
N VAL A 90 -2.14 -8.61 6.42
CA VAL A 90 -1.43 -8.55 5.13
C VAL A 90 -1.68 -7.21 4.45
N ILE A 91 -0.68 -6.71 3.74
CA ILE A 91 -0.84 -5.61 2.79
C ILE A 91 -0.68 -6.19 1.39
N GLN A 92 -1.69 -6.05 0.54
CA GLN A 92 -1.66 -6.47 -0.85
C GLN A 92 -2.07 -5.30 -1.74
N VAL A 93 -1.18 -4.91 -2.64
CA VAL A 93 -1.41 -3.80 -3.57
C VAL A 93 -1.06 -4.28 -4.97
N GLU A 94 -1.99 -4.10 -5.91
CA GLU A 94 -1.86 -4.57 -7.29
C GLU A 94 -2.18 -3.46 -8.30
N GLN A 95 -1.58 -3.55 -9.48
CA GLN A 95 -1.81 -2.64 -10.62
C GLN A 95 -1.69 -1.16 -10.24
N SER A 96 -0.80 -0.82 -9.31
CA SER A 96 -0.76 0.51 -8.68
C SER A 96 0.49 1.31 -9.08
N MET A 97 0.42 2.64 -8.99
CA MET A 97 1.54 3.56 -9.20
C MET A 97 1.83 4.34 -7.92
N LEU A 98 2.98 4.11 -7.30
CA LEU A 98 3.39 4.89 -6.13
C LEU A 98 4.13 6.15 -6.55
N ASN A 99 3.80 7.30 -5.95
CA ASN A 99 4.47 8.58 -6.19
C ASN A 99 5.01 9.19 -4.89
N GLY A 100 5.96 10.11 -5.03
CA GLY A 100 6.54 10.87 -3.92
C GLY A 100 7.04 9.95 -2.80
N SER A 101 6.62 10.23 -1.56
CA SER A 101 6.95 9.39 -0.40
C SER A 101 5.82 8.42 -0.04
N SER A 102 6.03 7.13 -0.29
CA SER A 102 5.06 6.07 0.03
C SER A 102 5.63 5.02 0.99
N SER A 103 4.80 4.49 1.88
CA SER A 103 5.22 3.58 2.95
C SER A 103 4.20 2.48 3.22
N LEU A 104 4.60 1.22 3.14
CA LEU A 104 3.78 0.05 3.51
C LEU A 104 4.42 -0.64 4.71
N LYS A 105 3.66 -0.81 5.80
CA LYS A 105 4.18 -1.32 7.07
C LYS A 105 3.25 -2.36 7.69
N THR A 106 3.80 -3.50 8.08
CA THR A 106 3.12 -4.48 8.92
C THR A 106 4.01 -4.93 10.07
N GLY A 107 3.44 -5.39 11.18
CA GLY A 107 4.22 -5.93 12.31
C GLY A 107 4.54 -7.41 12.10
N SER A 108 3.50 -8.21 11.86
CA SER A 108 3.61 -9.68 11.75
C SER A 108 3.03 -10.27 10.47
N GLY A 109 2.63 -9.43 9.52
CA GLY A 109 2.12 -9.89 8.23
C GLY A 109 3.13 -9.77 7.09
N SER A 110 2.68 -10.12 5.89
CA SER A 110 3.46 -9.97 4.66
C SER A 110 2.99 -8.75 3.86
N ILE A 111 3.89 -8.23 3.03
CA ILE A 111 3.60 -7.13 2.10
C ILE A 111 3.81 -7.66 0.68
N SER A 112 2.79 -7.51 -0.15
CA SER A 112 2.87 -7.77 -1.59
C SER A 112 2.52 -6.48 -2.34
N PHE A 113 3.42 -6.03 -3.21
CA PHE A 113 3.19 -4.88 -4.08
C PHE A 113 3.50 -5.28 -5.53
N ALA A 114 2.55 -5.08 -6.42
CA ALA A 114 2.71 -5.23 -7.86
C ALA A 114 2.28 -3.94 -8.56
N GLY A 115 3.20 -3.29 -9.26
CA GLY A 115 2.94 -1.99 -9.85
C GLY A 115 4.19 -1.19 -10.21
N ALA A 116 3.99 0.05 -10.62
CA ALA A 116 5.04 0.97 -11.02
C ALA A 116 5.45 1.91 -9.87
N LEU A 117 6.68 2.41 -9.95
CA LEU A 117 7.25 3.40 -9.03
C LEU A 117 7.65 4.63 -9.83
N ASP A 118 7.32 5.82 -9.32
CA ASP A 118 7.87 7.06 -9.82
C ASP A 118 9.39 7.11 -9.53
N PRO A 119 10.24 7.26 -10.55
CA PRO A 119 11.70 7.27 -10.38
C PRO A 119 12.24 8.42 -9.54
N THR A 120 11.42 9.44 -9.22
CA THR A 120 11.80 10.54 -8.33
C THR A 120 11.39 10.31 -6.88
N GLY A 121 10.64 9.24 -6.60
CA GLY A 121 10.05 8.94 -5.31
C GLY A 121 10.95 8.17 -4.34
N ASN A 122 10.44 8.04 -3.12
CA ASN A 122 11.04 7.27 -2.03
C ASN A 122 10.00 6.31 -1.43
N TYR A 123 10.36 5.03 -1.39
CA TYR A 123 9.46 3.93 -1.11
C TYR A 123 10.01 3.07 0.02
N GLN A 124 9.21 2.91 1.06
CA GLN A 124 9.60 2.15 2.24
C GLN A 124 8.62 1.00 2.48
N LEU A 125 9.10 -0.24 2.45
CA LEU A 125 8.32 -1.41 2.81
C LEU A 125 8.96 -2.09 4.01
N ARG A 126 8.23 -2.24 5.11
CA ARG A 126 8.76 -2.88 6.33
C ARG A 126 7.80 -3.86 6.96
N THR A 127 8.32 -5.03 7.34
CA THR A 127 7.64 -5.99 8.21
C THR A 127 8.53 -6.42 9.37
N GLY A 128 7.96 -6.73 10.54
CA GLY A 128 8.70 -7.32 11.65
C GLY A 128 8.91 -8.81 11.43
N SER A 129 7.82 -9.52 11.16
CA SER A 129 7.80 -10.94 10.80
C SER A 129 6.89 -11.15 9.60
N GLY A 130 7.44 -11.62 8.49
CA GLY A 130 6.75 -11.85 7.24
C GLY A 130 7.64 -11.54 6.04
N SER A 131 7.12 -11.85 4.85
CA SER A 131 7.85 -11.63 3.61
C SER A 131 7.43 -10.34 2.93
N ILE A 132 8.36 -9.76 2.18
CA ILE A 132 8.10 -8.62 1.31
C ILE A 132 8.28 -9.10 -0.14
N ASN A 133 7.21 -9.04 -0.93
CA ASN A 133 7.22 -9.40 -2.34
C ASN A 133 6.92 -8.16 -3.17
N LEU A 134 7.86 -7.75 -4.01
CA LEU A 134 7.66 -6.70 -5.00
C LEU A 134 7.66 -7.29 -6.39
N ARG A 135 6.78 -6.79 -7.23
CA ARG A 135 6.75 -7.07 -8.66
C ARG A 135 6.74 -5.75 -9.41
N LEU A 136 7.84 -5.46 -10.09
CA LEU A 136 8.06 -4.20 -10.80
C LEU A 136 8.21 -4.43 -12.31
N PRO A 137 7.83 -3.45 -13.15
CA PRO A 137 8.05 -3.49 -14.60
C PRO A 137 9.52 -3.71 -14.97
N ALA A 138 9.78 -4.33 -16.13
CA ALA A 138 11.14 -4.58 -16.59
C ALA A 138 11.95 -3.29 -16.85
N GLU A 139 11.28 -2.17 -17.12
CA GLU A 139 11.84 -0.84 -17.32
C GLU A 139 11.98 0.01 -16.04
N ALA A 140 11.66 -0.53 -14.86
CA ALA A 140 11.73 0.22 -13.61
C ALA A 140 13.15 0.78 -13.34
N ALA A 141 13.23 2.00 -12.79
CA ALA A 141 14.49 2.64 -12.40
C ALA A 141 14.52 2.92 -10.89
N PHE A 142 15.39 2.22 -10.16
CA PHE A 142 15.45 2.31 -8.69
C PHE A 142 16.85 2.02 -8.13
N SER A 143 17.09 2.51 -6.93
CA SER A 143 18.21 2.18 -6.05
C SER A 143 17.66 1.36 -4.87
N LEU A 144 18.11 0.12 -4.75
CA LEU A 144 17.62 -0.86 -3.80
C LEU A 144 18.51 -0.92 -2.56
N HIS A 145 17.86 -0.77 -1.40
CA HIS A 145 18.41 -1.13 -0.11
C HIS A 145 17.49 -2.15 0.55
N ALA A 146 17.89 -3.41 0.57
CA ALA A 146 17.12 -4.52 1.14
C ALA A 146 17.88 -5.17 2.29
N ALA A 147 17.20 -5.35 3.43
CA ALA A 147 17.78 -6.00 4.61
C ALA A 147 16.78 -6.96 5.26
N THR A 148 17.23 -8.19 5.55
CA THR A 148 16.49 -9.17 6.36
C THR A 148 17.29 -9.54 7.60
N GLY A 149 16.63 -9.69 8.74
CA GLY A 149 17.27 -10.22 9.95
C GLY A 149 17.44 -11.74 9.91
N SER A 150 16.48 -12.44 9.31
CA SER A 150 16.51 -13.89 9.08
C SER A 150 15.73 -14.21 7.81
N GLY A 151 16.33 -14.95 6.88
CA GLY A 151 15.78 -15.23 5.55
C GLY A 151 16.75 -14.85 4.44
N GLY A 152 16.23 -14.67 3.22
CA GLY A 152 17.03 -14.32 2.05
C GLY A 152 16.45 -13.12 1.30
N VAL A 153 17.32 -12.44 0.54
CA VAL A 153 16.92 -11.42 -0.44
C VAL A 153 17.15 -11.99 -1.83
N ILE A 154 16.10 -12.03 -2.63
CA ILE A 154 16.14 -12.43 -4.04
C ILE A 154 15.81 -11.18 -4.87
N ASN A 155 16.74 -10.76 -5.73
CA ASN A 155 16.55 -9.65 -6.64
C ASN A 155 16.70 -10.15 -8.09
N GLU A 156 15.59 -10.28 -8.81
CA GLU A 156 15.57 -10.75 -10.20
C GLU A 156 16.09 -9.71 -11.19
N PHE A 157 16.26 -8.44 -10.79
CA PHE A 157 16.88 -7.43 -11.66
C PHE A 157 18.39 -7.61 -11.79
N GLY A 158 19.04 -8.21 -10.79
CA GLY A 158 20.50 -8.33 -10.71
C GLY A 158 21.11 -7.23 -9.83
N PRO A 159 21.43 -6.04 -10.38
CA PRO A 159 22.07 -4.97 -9.61
C PRO A 159 21.07 -4.29 -8.67
N ASN A 160 21.61 -3.65 -7.62
CA ASN A 160 20.84 -2.80 -6.72
C ASN A 160 20.56 -1.43 -7.32
N GLU A 161 21.31 -1.02 -8.34
CA GLU A 161 21.01 0.16 -9.14
C GLU A 161 20.46 -0.29 -10.50
N VAL A 162 19.17 -0.04 -10.72
CA VAL A 162 18.44 -0.44 -11.93
C VAL A 162 18.06 0.81 -12.71
N GLY A 163 18.20 0.75 -14.03
CA GLY A 163 17.83 1.84 -14.94
C GLY A 163 18.75 3.07 -14.87
N SER A 164 18.39 4.10 -15.64
CA SER A 164 19.08 5.39 -15.67
C SER A 164 18.45 6.37 -14.69
N SER A 165 19.20 7.39 -14.26
CA SER A 165 18.68 8.46 -13.39
C SER A 165 17.55 9.25 -14.07
N PRO A 166 16.55 9.75 -13.31
CA PRO A 166 16.37 9.58 -11.86
C PRO A 166 16.00 8.13 -11.46
N ARG A 167 16.33 7.74 -10.23
CA ARG A 167 16.06 6.40 -9.68
C ARG A 167 15.31 6.48 -8.37
N ALA A 168 14.22 5.75 -8.28
CA ALA A 168 13.42 5.63 -7.06
C ALA A 168 14.28 5.09 -5.91
N GLN A 169 14.18 5.67 -4.72
CA GLN A 169 14.84 5.11 -3.53
C GLN A 169 13.95 4.03 -2.93
N LEU A 170 14.41 2.78 -2.90
CA LEU A 170 13.62 1.63 -2.46
C LEU A 170 14.23 0.96 -1.23
N ASP A 171 13.64 1.21 -0.07
CA ASP A 171 14.04 0.67 1.23
C ASP A 171 13.13 -0.47 1.67
N LEU A 172 13.65 -1.70 1.64
CA LEU A 172 12.94 -2.92 2.04
C LEU A 172 13.57 -3.50 3.31
N LYS A 173 12.76 -3.72 4.36
CA LYS A 173 13.27 -4.38 5.58
C LYS A 173 12.29 -5.38 6.16
N THR A 174 12.76 -6.59 6.43
CA THR A 174 12.05 -7.57 7.26
C THR A 174 12.90 -7.98 8.46
N GLY A 175 12.29 -8.21 9.62
CA GLY A 175 13.00 -8.80 10.77
C GLY A 175 13.19 -10.30 10.61
N SER A 176 12.14 -11.00 10.15
CA SER A 176 12.15 -12.43 9.84
C SER A 176 11.28 -12.70 8.63
N GLY A 177 11.84 -13.32 7.59
CA GLY A 177 11.18 -13.59 6.31
C GLY A 177 12.05 -13.26 5.11
N GLY A 178 11.53 -13.56 3.92
CA GLY A 178 12.20 -13.29 2.66
C GLY A 178 11.85 -11.92 2.09
N ILE A 179 12.77 -11.35 1.32
CA ILE A 179 12.48 -10.24 0.43
C ILE A 179 12.66 -10.75 -0.99
N SER A 180 11.62 -10.66 -1.82
CA SER A 180 11.66 -11.01 -3.24
C SER A 180 11.31 -9.78 -4.07
N ILE A 181 12.19 -9.42 -5.01
CA ILE A 181 11.96 -8.39 -6.01
C ILE A 181 11.93 -9.09 -7.36
N GLN A 182 10.74 -9.17 -7.93
CA GLN A 182 10.48 -9.82 -9.19
C GLN A 182 10.44 -8.82 -10.34
N ARG A 183 11.02 -9.24 -11.46
CA ARG A 183 10.94 -8.51 -12.71
C ARG A 183 9.75 -9.02 -13.50
N SER A 184 8.78 -8.16 -13.75
CA SER A 184 7.56 -8.50 -14.48
C SER A 184 7.55 -7.77 -15.81
N PHE A 185 7.36 -8.53 -16.89
CA PHE A 185 7.22 -8.15 -18.31
C PHE A 185 8.16 -7.05 -18.82
#